data_AF-A0A934KCS0-F1
#
_entry.id   AF-A0A934KCS0-F1
#
_cell.length_a   1.000
_cell.length_b   1.000
_cell.length_c   1.000
_cell.angle_alpha   90.00
_cell.angle_beta   90.00
_cell.angle_gamma   90.00
#
_symmetry.space_group_name_H-M   'P 1'
#
loop_
_entity.id
_entity.type
_entity.pdbx_description
1 polymer ?
#
loop_
_entity_poly.entity_id
_entity_poly.type
_entity_poly.pdbx_seq_one_letter_code
_entity_poly.pdbx_strand_id
1 'polypeptide(L)'
;MDLVQRAHELYCEGRMHDALEAAQAACDRAPKDPEAWRLLARVSRHVGLTAASDDAFRRAAALTSGRPLPFRVSQERFQELLREAQEALRIEARRRLEKIAVRVQPIPTLAEVRAGLDPDALTTRKRQGQDVLTVFQVNHENRSSSEDALRTLIVRSLGRA
;
A
#
# COMPACT_ATOMS: atom_id res chain seq x y z
N MET A 1 -3.57 -11.31 24.07
CA MET A 1 -3.81 -10.80 22.71
C MET A 1 -2.46 -10.67 22.04
N ASP A 2 -2.31 -11.15 20.81
CA ASP A 2 -1.07 -11.00 20.05
C ASP A 2 -0.83 -9.51 19.74
N LEU A 3 0.40 -9.02 19.96
CA LEU A 3 0.75 -7.60 19.76
C LEU A 3 0.67 -7.21 18.28
N VAL A 4 1.00 -8.15 17.37
CA VAL A 4 0.88 -7.92 15.92
C VAL A 4 -0.59 -7.78 15.54
N GLN A 5 -1.44 -8.68 16.01
CA GLN A 5 -2.89 -8.58 15.79
C GLN A 5 -3.45 -7.27 16.34
N ARG A 6 -3.09 -6.88 17.57
CA ARG A 6 -3.54 -5.62 18.17
C ARG A 6 -3.11 -4.40 17.35
N ALA A 7 -1.85 -4.36 16.93
CA ALA A 7 -1.33 -3.30 16.09
C ALA A 7 -2.07 -3.24 14.74
N HIS A 8 -2.43 -4.39 14.17
CA HIS A 8 -3.15 -4.48 12.90
C HIS A 8 -4.60 -3.97 13.03
N GLU A 9 -5.29 -4.33 14.11
CA GLU A 9 -6.62 -3.81 14.41
C GLU A 9 -6.61 -2.28 14.52
N LEU A 10 -5.67 -1.73 15.30
CA LEU A 10 -5.50 -0.28 15.44
C LEU A 10 -5.16 0.41 14.10
N TYR A 11 -4.36 -0.26 13.26
CA TYR A 11 -4.02 0.20 11.92
C TYR A 11 -5.26 0.30 11.02
N CYS A 12 -6.08 -0.75 11.01
CA CYS A 12 -7.34 -0.79 10.25
C CYS A 12 -8.41 0.18 10.81
N GLU A 13 -8.40 0.47 12.11
CA GLU A 13 -9.26 1.49 12.73
C GLU A 13 -8.80 2.94 12.44
N GLY A 14 -7.63 3.12 11.82
CA GLY A 14 -7.06 4.44 11.55
C GLY A 14 -6.51 5.14 12.80
N ARG A 15 -6.18 4.37 13.85
CA ARG A 15 -5.51 4.83 15.08
C ARG A 15 -3.99 4.71 14.94
N MET A 16 -3.42 5.47 14.01
CA MET A 16 -2.04 5.23 13.54
C MET A 16 -0.95 5.39 14.62
N HIS A 17 -1.11 6.31 15.57
CA HIS A 17 -0.15 6.46 16.66
C HIS A 17 -0.18 5.27 17.62
N ASP A 18 -1.38 4.82 18.03
CA ASP A 18 -1.53 3.63 18.86
C ASP A 18 -1.05 2.37 18.13
N ALA A 19 -1.34 2.27 16.83
CA ALA A 19 -0.85 1.19 15.98
C ALA A 19 0.68 1.17 15.89
N LEU A 20 1.32 2.35 15.88
CA LEU A 20 2.76 2.49 15.82
C LEU A 20 3.40 1.98 17.11
N GLU A 21 2.89 2.41 18.27
CA GLU A 21 3.36 1.96 19.58
C GLU A 21 3.20 0.44 19.73
N ALA A 22 2.04 -0.09 19.35
CA ALA A 22 1.77 -1.53 19.41
C ALA A 22 2.69 -2.32 18.44
N ALA A 23 2.94 -1.80 17.24
CA ALA A 23 3.83 -2.45 16.27
C ALA A 23 5.30 -2.43 16.71
N GLN A 24 5.75 -1.34 17.36
CA GLN A 24 7.07 -1.25 17.97
C GLN A 24 7.21 -2.28 19.10
N ALA A 25 6.25 -2.33 20.01
CA ALA A 25 6.23 -3.32 21.09
C ALA A 25 6.21 -4.77 20.55
N ALA A 26 5.50 -5.02 19.44
CA ALA A 26 5.51 -6.33 18.78
C ALA A 26 6.91 -6.71 18.27
N CYS A 27 7.61 -5.76 17.63
CA CYS A 27 8.98 -5.96 17.16
C CYS A 27 9.96 -6.18 18.32
N ASP A 28 9.83 -5.44 19.42
CA ASP A 28 10.69 -5.60 20.60
C ASP A 28 10.45 -6.94 21.30
N ARG A 29 9.19 -7.38 21.37
CA ARG A 29 8.82 -8.65 21.99
C ARG A 29 9.22 -9.86 21.16
N ALA A 30 9.10 -9.75 19.84
CA ALA A 30 9.37 -10.81 18.88
C ALA A 30 10.26 -10.30 17.73
N PRO A 31 11.56 -10.03 17.98
CA PRO A 31 12.44 -9.40 16.99
C PRO A 31 12.72 -10.27 15.76
N LYS A 32 12.40 -11.56 15.82
CA LYS A 32 12.51 -12.52 14.71
C LYS A 32 11.20 -12.70 13.93
N ASP A 33 10.14 -11.98 14.30
CA ASP A 33 8.87 -12.05 13.57
C ASP A 33 8.89 -11.07 12.38
N PRO A 34 8.93 -11.55 11.13
CA PRO A 34 8.92 -10.70 9.95
C PRO A 34 7.60 -9.91 9.79
N GLU A 35 6.48 -10.41 10.32
CA GLU A 35 5.18 -9.73 10.16
C GLU A 35 5.08 -8.51 11.07
N ALA A 36 5.60 -8.59 12.31
CA ALA A 36 5.74 -7.45 13.21
C ALA A 36 6.50 -6.29 12.53
N TRP A 37 7.66 -6.60 11.91
CA TRP A 37 8.46 -5.60 11.19
C TRP A 37 7.73 -5.02 9.96
N ARG A 38 6.98 -5.84 9.20
CA ARG A 38 6.18 -5.32 8.07
C ARG A 38 5.04 -4.43 8.52
N LEU A 39 4.37 -4.78 9.60
CA LEU A 39 3.31 -3.96 10.17
C LEU A 39 3.87 -2.62 10.65
N LEU A 40 4.98 -2.64 11.39
CA LEU A 40 5.70 -1.42 11.76
C LEU A 40 6.06 -0.58 10.53
N ALA A 41 6.52 -1.21 9.45
CA ALA A 41 6.89 -0.52 8.23
C ALA A 41 5.69 0.20 7.56
N ARG A 42 4.54 -0.47 7.47
CA ARG A 42 3.30 0.09 6.91
C ARG A 42 2.74 1.22 7.76
N VAL A 43 2.64 1.01 9.07
CA VAL A 43 2.17 2.04 10.01
C VAL A 43 3.09 3.25 9.98
N SER A 44 4.41 3.04 9.92
CA SER A 44 5.41 4.12 9.80
C SER A 44 5.18 5.00 8.57
N ARG A 45 4.66 4.47 7.45
CA ARG A 45 4.28 5.31 6.29
C ARG A 45 3.11 6.21 6.60
N HIS A 46 2.10 5.72 7.28
CA HIS A 46 0.92 6.50 7.63
C HIS A 46 1.20 7.63 8.62
N VAL A 47 2.22 7.49 9.47
CA VAL A 47 2.67 8.56 10.38
C VAL A 47 3.78 9.46 9.80
N GLY A 48 4.16 9.27 8.53
CA GLY A 48 5.17 10.09 7.84
C GLY A 48 6.63 9.72 8.14
N LEU A 49 6.88 8.64 8.88
CA LEU A 49 8.22 8.14 9.22
C LEU A 49 8.79 7.27 8.10
N THR A 50 9.04 7.88 6.94
CA THR A 50 9.48 7.20 5.71
C THR A 50 10.78 6.41 5.87
N ALA A 51 11.80 6.98 6.51
CA ALA A 51 13.08 6.29 6.71
C ALA A 51 12.94 5.07 7.64
N ALA A 52 12.18 5.20 8.73
CA ALA A 52 11.90 4.10 9.66
C ALA A 52 11.10 2.99 8.96
N SER A 53 10.17 3.35 8.09
CA SER A 53 9.43 2.38 7.27
C SER A 53 10.37 1.52 6.42
N ASP A 54 11.31 2.14 5.70
CA ASP A 54 12.22 1.41 4.83
C ASP A 54 13.24 0.56 5.60
N ASP A 55 13.66 0.99 6.81
CA ASP A 55 14.44 0.14 7.72
C ASP A 55 13.65 -1.09 8.17
N ALA A 56 12.40 -0.90 8.60
CA ALA A 56 11.55 -1.99 9.05
C ALA A 56 11.24 -3.00 7.91
N PHE A 57 11.04 -2.53 6.67
CA PHE A 57 10.94 -3.44 5.52
C PHE A 57 12.23 -4.23 5.27
N ARG A 58 13.41 -3.60 5.41
CA ARG A 58 14.70 -4.29 5.28
C ARG A 58 14.89 -5.36 6.36
N ARG A 59 14.54 -5.06 7.60
CA ARG A 59 14.55 -6.03 8.71
C ARG A 59 13.61 -7.21 8.45
N ALA A 60 12.38 -6.94 8.02
CA ALA A 60 11.43 -7.99 7.66
C ALA A 60 11.95 -8.91 6.55
N ALA A 61 12.54 -8.33 5.49
CA ALA A 61 13.09 -9.09 4.37
C ALA A 61 14.31 -9.93 4.75
N ALA A 62 15.13 -9.47 5.69
CA ALA A 62 16.27 -10.23 6.21
C ALA A 62 15.84 -11.49 7.00
N LEU A 63 14.63 -11.50 7.57
CA LEU A 63 14.09 -12.60 8.36
C LEU A 63 13.33 -13.65 7.53
N THR A 64 12.96 -13.36 6.27
CA THR A 64 12.21 -14.29 5.43
C THR A 64 12.60 -14.15 3.96
N SER A 65 13.18 -15.21 3.41
CA SER A 65 13.46 -15.31 1.98
C SER A 65 12.16 -15.27 1.17
N GLY A 66 12.14 -14.46 0.10
CA GLY A 66 11.05 -14.45 -0.87
C GLY A 66 9.98 -13.38 -0.67
N ARG A 67 10.10 -12.49 0.34
CA ARG A 67 9.25 -11.30 0.44
C ARG A 67 9.97 -10.09 -0.19
N PRO A 68 9.34 -9.38 -1.15
CA PRO A 68 9.98 -8.29 -1.86
C PRO A 68 10.24 -7.10 -0.94
N LEU A 69 11.43 -6.50 -1.05
CA LEU A 69 11.64 -5.13 -0.59
C LEU A 69 10.78 -4.19 -1.44
N PRO A 70 10.23 -3.12 -0.87
CA PRO A 70 9.48 -2.16 -1.65
C PRO A 70 10.34 -1.52 -2.75
N PHE A 71 9.80 -1.50 -3.97
CA PHE A 71 10.40 -0.80 -5.10
C PHE A 71 9.81 0.60 -5.20
N ARG A 72 10.60 1.62 -4.81
CA ARG A 72 10.19 3.02 -4.79
C ARG A 72 10.43 3.67 -6.15
N VAL A 73 9.47 4.48 -6.61
CA VAL A 73 9.61 5.31 -7.81
C VAL A 73 9.17 6.74 -7.51
N SER A 74 9.58 7.70 -8.35
CA SER A 74 9.04 9.06 -8.23
C SER A 74 7.55 9.08 -8.59
N GLN A 75 6.85 10.14 -8.20
CA GLN A 75 5.43 10.30 -8.55
C GLN A 75 5.24 10.38 -10.07
N GLU A 76 6.16 11.04 -10.78
CA GLU A 76 6.16 11.17 -12.24
C GLU A 76 6.33 9.80 -12.90
N ARG A 77 7.32 9.01 -12.44
CA ARG A 77 7.55 7.67 -12.99
C ARG A 77 6.37 6.74 -12.70
N PHE A 78 5.74 6.83 -11.52
CA PHE A 78 4.54 6.07 -11.23
C PHE A 78 3.37 6.44 -12.17
N GLN A 79 3.20 7.72 -12.49
CA GLN A 79 2.18 8.16 -13.44
C GLN A 79 2.45 7.66 -14.86
N GLU A 80 3.72 7.60 -15.28
CA GLU A 80 4.10 6.99 -16.56
C GLU A 80 3.73 5.50 -16.59
N LEU A 81 4.14 4.73 -15.58
CA LEU A 81 3.80 3.32 -15.44
C LEU A 81 2.28 3.09 -15.42
N LEU A 82 1.53 4.01 -14.82
CA LEU A 82 0.06 3.96 -14.81
C LEU A 82 -0.53 4.14 -16.21
N ARG A 83 -0.01 5.08 -17.01
CA ARG A 83 -0.43 5.29 -18.41
C ARG A 83 -0.09 4.07 -19.26
N GLU A 84 1.14 3.58 -19.17
CA GLU A 84 1.58 2.35 -19.85
C GLU A 84 0.67 1.16 -19.48
N ALA A 85 0.32 1.04 -18.19
CA ALA A 85 -0.57 -0.01 -17.72
C ALA A 85 -1.99 0.11 -18.28
N GLN A 86 -2.54 1.33 -18.41
CA GLN A 86 -3.85 1.57 -19.03
C GLN A 86 -3.87 1.17 -20.51
N GLU A 87 -2.79 1.44 -21.24
CA GLU A 87 -2.63 1.06 -22.64
C GLU A 87 -2.53 -0.45 -22.82
N ALA A 88 -1.87 -1.14 -21.88
CA ALA A 88 -1.71 -2.59 -21.86
C ALA A 88 -2.97 -3.37 -21.44
N LEU A 89 -4.05 -2.70 -21.00
CA LEU A 89 -5.28 -3.36 -20.62
C LEU A 89 -5.98 -4.02 -21.81
N ARG A 90 -6.69 -5.12 -21.53
CA ARG A 90 -7.63 -5.71 -22.49
C ARG A 90 -8.69 -4.67 -22.88
N ILE A 91 -9.16 -4.74 -24.13
CA ILE A 91 -10.11 -3.78 -24.72
C ILE A 91 -11.32 -3.50 -23.80
N GLU A 92 -11.89 -4.55 -23.20
CA GLU A 92 -13.03 -4.43 -22.28
C GLU A 92 -12.68 -3.64 -21.01
N ALA A 93 -11.55 -3.95 -20.37
CA ALA A 93 -11.10 -3.25 -19.17
C ALA A 93 -10.76 -1.79 -19.48
N ARG A 94 -10.11 -1.53 -20.62
CA ARG A 94 -9.82 -0.17 -21.09
C ARG A 94 -11.09 0.65 -21.29
N ARG A 95 -12.10 0.11 -21.99
CA ARG A 95 -13.41 0.75 -22.19
C ARG A 95 -14.14 1.07 -20.90
N ARG A 96 -14.00 0.24 -19.86
CA ARG A 96 -14.58 0.53 -18.53
C ARG A 96 -13.91 1.73 -17.88
N LEU A 97 -12.58 1.84 -17.99
CA LEU A 97 -11.81 2.94 -17.40
C LEU A 97 -11.96 4.26 -18.15
N GLU A 98 -12.28 4.26 -19.45
CA GLU A 98 -12.48 5.49 -20.25
C GLU A 98 -13.50 6.47 -19.63
N LYS A 99 -14.47 5.95 -18.86
CA LYS A 99 -15.52 6.75 -18.21
C LYS A 99 -15.21 7.11 -16.76
N ILE A 100 -14.05 6.70 -16.25
CA ILE A 100 -13.68 6.80 -14.84
C ILE A 100 -12.47 7.73 -14.73
N ALA A 101 -12.57 8.75 -13.88
CA ALA A 101 -11.41 9.57 -13.57
C ALA A 101 -10.43 8.76 -12.73
N VAL A 102 -9.19 8.62 -13.21
CA VAL A 102 -8.13 7.93 -12.46
C VAL A 102 -7.28 8.96 -11.73
N ARG A 103 -7.14 8.79 -10.42
CA ARG A 103 -6.34 9.64 -9.54
C ARG A 103 -5.26 8.82 -8.85
N VAL A 104 -4.07 9.40 -8.68
CA VAL A 104 -3.00 8.82 -7.87
C VAL A 104 -2.95 9.49 -6.51
N GLN A 105 -2.78 8.69 -5.47
CA GLN A 105 -2.55 9.12 -4.08
C GLN A 105 -1.43 8.25 -3.50
N PRO A 106 -0.59 8.72 -2.57
CA PRO A 106 0.46 7.88 -1.98
C PRO A 106 -0.12 6.69 -1.20
N ILE A 107 -0.95 6.96 -0.19
CA ILE A 107 -1.63 6.00 0.69
C ILE A 107 -3.04 6.51 1.04
N PRO A 108 -3.99 5.66 1.46
CA PRO A 108 -5.28 6.08 1.99
C PRO A 108 -5.14 7.18 3.06
N THR A 109 -6.01 8.19 3.02
CA THR A 109 -6.03 9.21 4.09
C THR A 109 -6.58 8.61 5.38
N LEU A 110 -6.24 9.20 6.54
CA LEU A 110 -6.76 8.75 7.84
C LEU A 110 -8.30 8.76 7.89
N ALA A 111 -8.91 9.77 7.27
CA ALA A 111 -10.37 9.86 7.19
C ALA A 111 -10.96 8.71 6.38
N GLU A 112 -10.32 8.31 5.27
CA GLU A 112 -10.76 7.17 4.46
C GLU A 112 -10.60 5.85 5.20
N VAL A 113 -9.50 5.65 5.92
CA VAL A 113 -9.29 4.45 6.74
C VAL A 113 -10.33 4.35 7.85
N ARG A 114 -10.58 5.44 8.58
CA ARG A 114 -11.63 5.51 9.61
C ARG A 114 -13.04 5.32 9.05
N ALA A 115 -13.24 5.60 7.77
CA ALA A 115 -14.48 5.31 7.07
C ALA A 115 -14.58 3.85 6.57
N GLY A 116 -13.61 2.99 6.91
CA GLY A 116 -13.60 1.56 6.60
C GLY A 116 -12.79 1.16 5.37
N LEU A 117 -12.03 2.08 4.75
CA LEU A 117 -11.10 1.69 3.69
C LEU A 117 -9.90 0.94 4.28
N ASP A 118 -9.57 -0.21 3.72
CA ASP A 118 -8.34 -0.92 4.06
C ASP A 118 -7.12 0.00 3.83
N PRO A 119 -6.29 0.27 4.86
CA PRO A 119 -5.12 1.13 4.72
C PRO A 119 -4.08 0.59 3.73
N ASP A 120 -4.07 -0.73 3.48
CA ASP A 120 -3.21 -1.37 2.49
C ASP A 120 -3.87 -1.53 1.11
N ALA A 121 -5.07 -0.97 0.89
CA ALA A 121 -5.77 -1.04 -0.38
C ALA A 121 -4.88 -0.57 -1.54
N LEU A 122 -4.90 -1.29 -2.66
CA LEU A 122 -4.19 -0.87 -3.88
C LEU A 122 -5.00 0.16 -4.65
N THR A 123 -6.32 -0.01 -4.69
CA THR A 123 -7.23 0.91 -5.34
C THR A 123 -8.51 1.09 -4.53
N THR A 124 -9.22 2.19 -4.75
CA THR A 124 -10.59 2.36 -4.29
C THR A 124 -11.39 3.13 -5.33
N ARG A 125 -12.68 2.82 -5.48
CA ARG A 125 -13.57 3.45 -6.45
C ARG A 125 -14.71 4.14 -5.72
N LYS A 126 -14.87 5.44 -5.95
CA LYS A 126 -15.96 6.26 -5.40
C LYS A 126 -16.87 6.68 -6.55
N ARG A 127 -18.18 6.41 -6.41
CA ARG A 127 -19.21 6.69 -7.44
C ARG A 127 -20.10 7.90 -7.10
N GLN A 128 -19.68 8.76 -6.17
CA GLN A 128 -20.46 9.92 -5.75
C GLN A 128 -20.12 11.14 -6.62
N GLY A 129 -21.08 11.59 -7.43
CA GLY A 129 -20.91 12.69 -8.37
C GLY A 129 -20.18 12.26 -9.64
N GLN A 130 -18.85 12.12 -9.55
CA GLN A 130 -18.01 11.58 -10.62
C GLN A 130 -17.48 10.20 -10.21
N ASP A 131 -17.40 9.28 -11.15
CA ASP A 131 -16.79 7.97 -10.92
C ASP A 131 -15.27 8.15 -10.90
N VAL A 132 -14.67 7.98 -9.72
CA VAL A 132 -13.23 8.19 -9.49
C VAL A 132 -12.60 6.90 -8.98
N LEU A 133 -11.61 6.40 -9.70
CA LEU A 133 -10.71 5.34 -9.25
C LEU A 133 -9.44 5.97 -8.68
N THR A 134 -9.21 5.82 -7.39
CA THR A 134 -7.95 6.20 -6.75
C THR A 134 -7.00 5.00 -6.73
N VAL A 135 -5.76 5.21 -7.16
CA VAL A 135 -4.67 4.24 -7.17
C VAL A 135 -3.65 4.67 -6.12
N PHE A 136 -3.31 3.78 -5.19
CA PHE A 136 -2.41 4.07 -4.06
C PHE A 136 -0.97 3.69 -4.38
N GLN A 137 -0.13 4.66 -4.73
CA GLN A 137 1.25 4.45 -5.20
C GLN A 137 2.08 3.66 -4.19
N VAL A 138 2.20 4.15 -2.95
CA VAL A 138 3.10 3.55 -1.94
C VAL A 138 2.65 2.12 -1.59
N ASN A 139 1.34 1.84 -1.64
CA ASN A 139 0.82 0.49 -1.42
C ASN A 139 1.19 -0.47 -2.56
N HIS A 140 1.25 0.01 -3.81
CA HIS A 140 1.76 -0.78 -4.93
C HIS A 140 3.27 -1.03 -4.80
N GLU A 141 4.03 0.00 -4.45
CA GLU A 141 5.48 -0.10 -4.22
C GLU A 141 5.81 -1.09 -3.09
N ASN A 142 5.06 -1.06 -1.97
CA ASN A 142 5.21 -1.98 -0.83
C ASN A 142 5.00 -3.47 -1.18
N ARG A 143 4.39 -3.75 -2.34
CA ARG A 143 4.08 -5.10 -2.81
C ARG A 143 4.88 -5.51 -4.05
N SER A 144 5.85 -4.69 -4.47
CA SER A 144 6.61 -4.87 -5.70
C SER A 144 8.12 -4.80 -5.43
N SER A 145 8.91 -5.72 -5.97
CA SER A 145 10.38 -5.75 -5.82
C SER A 145 11.16 -5.12 -6.96
N SER A 146 10.49 -4.81 -8.06
CA SER A 146 11.09 -4.27 -9.27
C SER A 146 10.08 -3.45 -10.05
N GLU A 147 10.55 -2.70 -11.05
CA GLU A 147 9.68 -1.96 -11.96
C GLU A 147 8.72 -2.88 -12.71
N ASP A 148 9.19 -4.04 -13.18
CA ASP A 148 8.35 -5.03 -13.86
C ASP A 148 7.25 -5.60 -12.98
N ALA A 149 7.58 -5.90 -11.72
CA ALA A 149 6.60 -6.35 -10.73
C ALA A 149 5.57 -5.25 -10.44
N LEU A 150 6.03 -4.00 -10.32
CA LEU A 150 5.19 -2.83 -10.09
C LEU A 150 4.22 -2.61 -11.25
N ARG A 151 4.72 -2.58 -12.48
CA ARG A 151 3.93 -2.47 -13.71
C ARG A 151 2.87 -3.56 -13.80
N THR A 152 3.24 -4.81 -13.55
CA THR A 152 2.31 -5.95 -13.56
C THR A 152 1.22 -5.80 -12.49
N LEU A 153 1.59 -5.35 -11.29
CA LEU A 153 0.64 -5.13 -10.20
C LEU A 153 -0.34 -3.99 -10.53
N ILE A 154 0.13 -2.91 -11.15
CA ILE A 154 -0.73 -1.79 -11.60
C ILE A 154 -1.72 -2.29 -12.64
N VAL A 155 -1.28 -2.99 -13.70
CA VAL A 155 -2.16 -3.57 -14.74
C VAL A 155 -3.23 -4.46 -14.12
N ARG A 156 -2.83 -5.35 -13.19
CA ARG A 156 -3.76 -6.25 -12.50
C ARG A 156 -4.78 -5.49 -11.65
N SER A 157 -4.35 -4.43 -10.97
CA SER A 157 -5.23 -3.62 -10.10
C SER A 157 -6.24 -2.82 -10.92
N LEU A 158 -5.80 -2.21 -12.02
CA LEU A 158 -6.66 -1.52 -12.97
C LEU A 158 -7.66 -2.45 -13.66
N GLY A 159 -7.24 -3.67 -14.03
CA GLY A 159 -8.12 -4.64 -14.67
C GLY A 159 -9.27 -5.16 -13.78
N ARG A 160 -9.14 -5.00 -12.45
CA ARG A 160 -10.12 -5.43 -11.44
C ARG A 160 -11.03 -4.30 -10.93
N ALA A 161 -10.68 -3.04 -11.20
CA ALA A 161 -11.42 -1.85 -10.77
C ALA A 161 -12.68 -1.58 -11.63
#